data_AF-M0AXM9-F1
#
_entry.id   AF-M0AXM9-F1
#
_cell.length_a   1.000
_cell.length_b   1.000
_cell.length_c   1.000
_cell.angle_alpha   90.00
_cell.angle_beta   90.00
_cell.angle_gamma   90.00
#
_symmetry.space_group_name_H-M   'P 1'
#
loop_
_entity.id
_entity.type
_entity.pdbx_description
1 polymer ?
#
loop_
_entity_poly.entity_id
_entity_poly.type
_entity_poly.pdbx_seq_one_letter_code
_entity_poly.pdbx_strand_id
1 'polypeptide(L)'
;MDLAEFEKHFGDLYQQFDYEDGAGTKPAMTPPAEATDPTIYSKNVYLGVDPLETDLGTELARKHNLDVTKDAAEIDLTDVSGRELDAWGEFAGEFTARAIDEDVDLSDAAYIDDTSELYVKYPSGSNLVAADDHLAPAAREPDTVIELLPIDPQDLEYFKSFMDHYLRCQIRDSFVEMGVHPPEEFCVIGLGRFMAARGYDYVDFYPEFHKTKSDAFA
;
A
#
# COMPACT_ATOMS: atom_id res chain seq x y z
N MET A 1 1.87 -10.79 -7.61
CA MET A 1 2.92 -10.87 -6.59
C MET A 1 3.12 -12.29 -6.07
N ASP A 2 4.32 -12.82 -6.24
CA ASP A 2 4.75 -14.09 -5.66
C ASP A 2 5.17 -13.93 -4.19
N LEU A 3 5.59 -15.02 -3.53
CA LEU A 3 5.93 -14.99 -2.11
C LEU A 3 7.26 -14.28 -1.82
N ALA A 4 8.24 -14.36 -2.73
CA ALA A 4 9.56 -13.76 -2.54
C ALA A 4 9.49 -12.23 -2.67
N GLU A 5 8.73 -11.74 -3.64
CA GLU A 5 8.41 -10.33 -3.80
C GLU A 5 7.62 -9.81 -2.60
N PHE A 6 6.64 -10.56 -2.12
CA PHE A 6 5.89 -10.21 -0.91
C PHE A 6 6.80 -10.11 0.33
N GLU A 7 7.71 -11.08 0.53
CA GLU A 7 8.67 -11.07 1.63
C GLU A 7 9.60 -9.86 1.56
N LYS A 8 10.05 -9.49 0.35
CA LYS A 8 10.89 -8.31 0.13
C LYS A 8 10.22 -7.03 0.63
N HIS A 9 8.92 -6.87 0.38
CA HIS A 9 8.18 -5.66 0.74
C HIS A 9 7.59 -5.68 2.16
N PHE A 10 7.16 -6.83 2.67
CA PHE A 10 6.41 -6.92 3.93
C PHE A 10 7.00 -7.90 4.95
N GLY A 11 8.17 -8.45 4.69
CA GLY A 11 8.83 -9.41 5.58
C GLY A 11 9.21 -8.84 6.94
N ASP A 12 9.50 -7.54 7.02
CA ASP A 12 9.75 -6.84 8.28
C ASP A 12 8.49 -6.75 9.15
N LEU A 13 7.34 -6.44 8.56
CA LEU A 13 6.05 -6.45 9.24
C LEU A 13 5.67 -7.86 9.71
N TYR A 14 5.83 -8.87 8.84
CA TYR A 14 5.63 -10.28 9.21
C TYR A 14 6.52 -10.67 10.39
N GLN A 15 7.82 -10.38 10.31
CA GLN A 15 8.79 -10.69 11.36
C GLN A 15 8.41 -10.00 12.68
N GLN A 16 7.92 -8.75 12.63
CA GLN A 16 7.47 -8.03 13.82
C GLN A 16 6.28 -8.74 14.48
N PHE A 17 5.29 -9.15 13.70
CA PHE A 17 4.11 -9.84 14.24
C PHE A 17 4.41 -11.24 14.75
N ASP A 18 5.29 -11.98 14.06
CA ASP A 18 5.76 -13.29 14.52
C ASP A 18 6.43 -13.15 15.90
N TYR A 19 7.23 -12.09 16.11
CA TYR A 19 7.83 -11.77 17.40
C TYR A 19 6.81 -11.35 18.47
N GLU A 20 5.85 -10.48 18.15
CA GLU A 20 4.82 -10.01 19.09
C GLU A 20 3.87 -11.15 19.52
N ASP A 21 3.59 -12.12 18.64
CA ASP A 21 2.82 -13.33 18.96
C ASP A 21 3.62 -14.33 19.82
N GLY A 22 4.95 -14.16 19.89
CA GLY A 22 5.86 -14.96 20.70
C GLY A 22 6.42 -16.20 20.01
N ALA A 23 6.12 -16.40 18.73
CA ALA A 23 6.73 -17.45 17.90
C ALA A 23 8.12 -17.04 17.37
N GLY A 24 8.29 -15.75 17.10
CA GLY A 24 9.51 -15.14 16.58
C GLY A 24 10.59 -14.93 17.63
N THR A 25 11.84 -14.88 17.16
CA THR A 25 13.03 -14.77 18.05
C THR A 25 13.60 -13.36 18.14
N LYS A 26 13.32 -12.50 17.16
CA LYS A 26 13.79 -11.11 17.11
C LYS A 26 12.75 -10.20 16.45
N PRO A 27 12.51 -9.00 16.99
CA PRO A 27 11.65 -8.03 16.34
C PRO A 27 12.34 -7.45 15.09
N ALA A 28 11.55 -6.95 14.15
CA ALA A 28 12.07 -6.17 13.02
C ALA A 28 12.40 -4.73 13.44
N MET A 29 11.66 -4.18 14.40
CA MET A 29 11.89 -2.87 14.99
C MET A 29 11.63 -2.86 16.49
N THR A 30 12.20 -1.89 17.21
CA THR A 30 11.81 -1.61 18.59
C THR A 30 10.90 -0.39 18.59
N PRO A 31 9.66 -0.46 19.09
CA PRO A 31 8.79 0.71 19.22
C PRO A 31 9.49 1.82 20.01
N PRO A 32 9.42 3.09 19.55
CA PRO A 32 9.96 4.22 20.30
C PRO A 32 9.32 4.35 21.69
N ALA A 33 10.05 4.92 22.65
CA ALA A 33 9.63 4.99 24.05
C ALA A 33 8.39 5.87 24.28
N GLU A 34 8.13 6.79 23.36
CA GLU A 34 6.98 7.69 23.29
C GLU A 34 5.70 7.02 22.78
N ALA A 35 5.80 5.85 22.13
CA ALA A 35 4.66 5.14 21.61
C ALA A 35 3.74 4.68 22.76
N THR A 36 2.47 5.10 22.72
CA THR A 36 1.46 4.69 23.68
C THR A 36 0.68 3.46 23.18
N ASP A 37 -0.08 2.85 24.10
CA ASP A 37 -0.98 1.74 23.78
C ASP A 37 -2.33 2.25 23.22
N PRO A 38 -2.87 1.64 22.15
CA PRO A 38 -2.25 0.63 21.30
C PRO A 38 -1.16 1.17 20.38
N THR A 39 -0.09 0.38 20.22
CA THR A 39 0.92 0.57 19.18
C THR A 39 0.43 -0.02 17.86
N ILE A 40 0.36 0.82 16.82
CA ILE A 40 -0.13 0.45 15.49
C ILE A 40 1.08 0.41 14.54
N TYR A 41 1.46 -0.79 14.12
CA TYR A 41 2.53 -0.99 13.16
C TYR A 41 2.08 -0.52 11.78
N SER A 42 2.90 0.34 11.16
CA SER A 42 2.54 1.07 9.97
C SER A 42 3.62 0.98 8.90
N LYS A 43 3.18 0.91 7.64
CA LYS A 43 4.07 0.87 6.48
C LYS A 43 3.44 1.57 5.29
N ASN A 44 4.17 2.50 4.69
CA ASN A 44 3.74 3.22 3.50
C ASN A 44 3.94 2.34 2.27
N VAL A 45 2.99 2.36 1.34
CA VAL A 45 3.05 1.62 0.08
C VAL A 45 2.95 2.60 -1.08
N TYR A 46 3.90 2.49 -2.01
CA TYR A 46 4.01 3.30 -3.20
C TYR A 46 3.83 2.38 -4.42
N LEU A 47 2.81 2.64 -5.23
CA LEU A 47 2.53 1.94 -6.47
C LEU A 47 3.22 2.61 -7.65
N GLY A 48 3.70 1.80 -8.57
CA GLY A 48 4.22 2.21 -9.86
C GLY A 48 3.37 1.62 -10.98
N VAL A 49 3.53 2.18 -12.17
CA VAL A 49 3.02 1.60 -13.42
C VAL A 49 4.20 1.53 -14.36
N ASP A 50 4.50 0.35 -14.90
CA ASP A 50 5.44 0.19 -15.99
C ASP A 50 4.69 0.38 -17.32
N PRO A 51 4.85 1.51 -18.02
CA PRO A 51 4.14 1.74 -19.27
C PRO A 51 4.51 0.71 -20.34
N LEU A 52 5.71 0.12 -20.28
CA LEU A 52 6.24 -0.79 -21.29
C LEU A 52 5.60 -2.17 -21.25
N GLU A 53 4.95 -2.53 -20.14
CA GLU A 53 4.06 -3.69 -20.03
C GLU A 53 2.72 -3.48 -20.75
N THR A 54 2.53 -2.33 -21.41
CA THR A 54 1.35 -2.03 -22.23
C THR A 54 1.70 -1.81 -23.71
N ASP A 55 0.77 -2.14 -24.60
CA ASP A 55 0.90 -1.84 -26.03
C ASP A 55 1.05 -0.34 -26.29
N LEU A 56 0.30 0.48 -25.54
CA LEU A 56 0.33 1.94 -25.63
C LEU A 56 1.71 2.49 -25.25
N GLY A 57 2.29 2.07 -24.12
CA GLY A 57 3.61 2.54 -23.72
C GLY A 57 4.70 2.07 -24.68
N THR A 58 4.59 0.85 -25.23
CA THR A 58 5.51 0.39 -26.28
C THR A 58 5.40 1.21 -27.57
N GLU A 59 4.19 1.60 -27.99
CA GLU A 59 3.96 2.52 -29.11
C GLU A 59 4.59 3.90 -28.85
N LEU A 60 4.30 4.48 -27.69
CA LEU A 60 4.76 5.82 -27.32
C LEU A 60 6.28 5.87 -27.13
N ALA A 61 6.91 4.81 -26.60
CA ALA A 61 8.35 4.73 -26.48
C ALA A 61 9.03 4.81 -27.85
N ARG A 62 8.48 4.13 -28.87
CA ARG A 62 8.95 4.24 -30.27
C ARG A 62 8.71 5.62 -30.84
N LYS A 63 7.55 6.22 -30.58
CA LYS A 63 7.21 7.58 -31.03
C LYS A 63 8.23 8.62 -30.50
N HIS A 64 8.61 8.48 -29.23
CA HIS A 64 9.56 9.36 -28.55
C HIS A 64 11.02 8.96 -28.75
N ASN A 65 11.29 7.88 -29.50
CA ASN A 65 12.63 7.33 -29.75
C ASN A 65 13.41 6.99 -28.47
N LEU A 66 12.72 6.45 -27.46
CA LEU A 66 13.33 6.03 -26.21
C LEU A 66 14.04 4.68 -26.37
N ASP A 67 15.24 4.58 -25.82
CA ASP A 67 15.95 3.31 -25.71
C ASP A 67 15.47 2.55 -24.48
N VAL A 68 14.47 1.71 -24.67
CA VAL A 68 13.85 0.89 -23.62
C VAL A 68 14.46 -0.50 -23.51
N THR A 69 15.59 -0.74 -24.18
CA THR A 69 16.24 -2.07 -24.20
C THR A 69 17.21 -2.28 -23.04
N LYS A 70 17.57 -1.19 -22.35
CA LYS A 70 18.43 -1.22 -21.17
C LYS A 70 17.58 -1.25 -19.92
N ASP A 71 18.01 -2.05 -18.95
CA ASP A 71 17.43 -2.03 -17.62
C ASP A 71 17.70 -0.65 -16.99
N ALA A 72 16.69 -0.05 -16.37
CA ALA A 72 16.82 1.23 -15.68
C ALA A 72 17.89 1.18 -14.58
N ALA A 73 18.11 0.03 -13.95
CA ALA A 73 19.14 -0.18 -12.94
C ALA A 73 20.57 -0.13 -13.51
N GLU A 74 20.73 -0.28 -14.83
CA GLU A 74 22.03 -0.20 -15.52
C GLU A 74 22.33 1.20 -16.07
N ILE A 75 21.39 2.14 -15.97
CA ILE A 75 21.55 3.51 -16.46
C ILE A 75 22.25 4.37 -15.39
N ASP A 76 23.43 4.90 -15.72
CA ASP A 76 24.03 5.97 -14.92
C ASP A 76 23.29 7.28 -15.21
N LEU A 77 22.58 7.81 -14.21
CA LEU A 77 21.84 9.06 -14.34
C LEU A 77 22.72 10.27 -14.71
N THR A 78 24.04 10.20 -14.48
CA THR A 78 24.97 11.24 -14.91
C THR A 78 25.28 11.23 -16.40
N ASP A 79 25.00 10.11 -17.09
CA ASP A 79 25.14 9.96 -18.54
C ASP A 79 23.87 10.35 -19.32
N VAL A 80 22.75 10.57 -18.60
CA VAL A 80 21.47 10.95 -19.22
C VAL A 80 21.47 12.44 -19.56
N SER A 81 21.31 12.75 -20.85
CA SER A 81 21.27 14.14 -21.30
C SER A 81 19.96 14.82 -20.92
N GLY A 82 19.96 16.16 -20.75
CA GLY A 82 18.72 16.90 -20.49
C GLY A 82 17.65 16.70 -21.57
N ARG A 83 18.06 16.52 -22.83
CA ARG A 83 17.14 16.21 -23.95
C ARG A 83 16.48 14.84 -23.79
N GLU A 84 17.22 13.88 -23.27
CA GLU A 84 16.70 12.53 -23.01
C GLU A 84 15.71 12.56 -21.84
N LEU A 85 16.02 13.32 -20.78
CA LEU A 85 15.07 13.57 -19.69
C LEU A 85 13.79 14.25 -20.19
N ASP A 86 13.90 15.25 -21.07
CA ASP A 86 12.74 15.92 -21.67
C ASP A 86 11.88 14.92 -22.48
N ALA A 87 12.52 14.04 -23.27
CA ALA A 87 11.82 13.01 -24.04
C ALA A 87 11.09 12.00 -23.15
N TRP A 88 11.72 11.57 -22.05
CA TRP A 88 11.08 10.73 -21.04
C TRP A 88 9.90 11.45 -20.36
N GLY A 89 10.03 12.75 -20.09
CA GLY A 89 8.94 13.56 -19.54
C GLY A 89 7.75 13.71 -20.51
N GLU A 90 8.01 13.96 -21.78
CA GLU A 90 6.98 14.02 -22.83
C GLU A 90 6.29 12.66 -23.02
N PHE A 91 7.05 11.57 -23.01
CA PHE A 91 6.54 10.20 -23.05
C PHE A 91 5.62 9.91 -21.87
N ALA A 92 6.06 10.16 -20.64
CA ALA A 92 5.29 9.88 -19.44
C ALA A 92 3.99 10.70 -19.41
N GLY A 93 4.08 12.00 -19.73
CA GLY A 93 2.90 12.87 -19.79
C GLY A 93 1.88 12.44 -20.85
N GLU A 94 2.35 12.06 -22.04
CA GLU A 94 1.47 11.55 -23.10
C GLU A 94 0.85 10.20 -22.75
N PHE A 95 1.64 9.29 -22.17
CA PHE A 95 1.14 8.00 -21.71
C PHE A 95 0.03 8.17 -20.68
N THR A 96 0.24 8.98 -19.64
CA THR A 96 -0.81 9.24 -18.63
C THR A 96 -2.08 9.80 -19.25
N ALA A 97 -1.96 10.78 -20.14
CA ALA A 97 -3.14 11.39 -20.77
C ALA A 97 -3.92 10.39 -21.64
N ARG A 98 -3.22 9.57 -22.44
CA ARG A 98 -3.85 8.58 -23.32
C ARG A 98 -4.39 7.38 -22.56
N ALA A 99 -3.69 6.90 -21.53
CA ALA A 99 -4.16 5.79 -20.70
C ALA A 99 -5.52 6.10 -20.06
N ILE A 100 -5.74 7.36 -19.66
CA ILE A 100 -7.02 7.82 -19.11
C ILE A 100 -8.10 7.93 -20.20
N ASP A 101 -7.80 8.56 -21.34
CA ASP A 101 -8.78 8.77 -22.41
C ASP A 101 -9.23 7.46 -23.08
N GLU A 102 -8.30 6.51 -23.19
CA GLU A 102 -8.52 5.20 -23.82
C GLU A 102 -8.94 4.11 -22.83
N ASP A 103 -9.03 4.43 -21.53
CA ASP A 103 -9.36 3.49 -20.44
C ASP A 103 -8.50 2.22 -20.49
N VAL A 104 -7.17 2.42 -20.58
CA VAL A 104 -6.21 1.33 -20.70
C VAL A 104 -6.19 0.50 -19.41
N ASP A 105 -6.29 -0.82 -19.55
CA ASP A 105 -6.11 -1.75 -18.44
C ASP A 105 -4.65 -1.76 -18.00
N LEU A 106 -4.41 -1.36 -16.75
CA LEU A 106 -3.08 -1.28 -16.13
C LEU A 106 -2.83 -2.40 -15.12
N SER A 107 -3.74 -3.38 -15.00
CA SER A 107 -3.66 -4.41 -13.96
C SER A 107 -2.37 -5.23 -14.02
N ASP A 108 -1.88 -5.54 -15.22
CA ASP A 108 -0.61 -6.25 -15.43
C ASP A 108 0.62 -5.32 -15.40
N ALA A 109 0.42 -4.02 -15.59
CA ALA A 109 1.47 -3.00 -15.60
C ALA A 109 1.73 -2.40 -14.21
N ALA A 110 0.81 -2.57 -13.27
CA ALA A 110 0.93 -2.03 -11.92
C ALA A 110 1.83 -2.90 -11.04
N TYR A 111 2.72 -2.27 -10.27
CA TYR A 111 3.63 -2.93 -9.35
C TYR A 111 3.81 -2.13 -8.05
N ILE A 112 4.42 -2.74 -7.02
CA ILE A 112 4.87 -2.00 -5.84
C ILE A 112 6.23 -1.38 -6.16
N ASP A 113 6.25 -0.06 -6.30
CA ASP A 113 7.45 0.71 -6.59
C ASP A 113 8.37 0.76 -5.37
N ASP A 114 7.80 1.07 -4.21
CA ASP A 114 8.55 1.10 -2.96
C ASP A 114 7.65 0.90 -1.74
N THR A 115 8.28 0.61 -0.61
CA THR A 115 7.64 0.61 0.71
C THR A 115 8.55 1.28 1.73
N SER A 116 7.99 2.05 2.66
CA SER A 116 8.81 2.64 3.72
C SER A 116 9.40 1.58 4.65
N GLU A 117 10.38 1.98 5.47
CA GLU A 117 10.70 1.23 6.68
C GLU A 117 9.46 1.09 7.58
N LEU A 118 9.42 0.03 8.37
CA LEU A 118 8.38 -0.21 9.37
C LEU A 118 8.47 0.85 10.46
N TYR A 119 7.33 1.48 10.77
CA TYR A 119 7.21 2.49 11.82
C TYR A 119 5.97 2.25 12.67
N VAL A 120 5.78 3.06 13.72
CA VAL A 120 4.60 2.94 14.58
C VAL A 120 3.80 4.23 14.65
N LYS A 121 2.48 4.08 14.70
CA LYS A 121 1.53 5.11 15.07
C LYS A 121 0.93 4.77 16.44
N TYR A 122 0.57 5.80 17.19
CA TYR A 122 -0.11 5.63 18.48
C TYR A 122 -1.12 6.76 18.72
N PRO A 123 -2.17 6.52 19.52
CA PRO A 123 -3.14 7.56 19.83
C PRO A 123 -2.55 8.71 20.65
N SER A 124 -2.77 9.93 20.18
CA SER A 124 -2.51 11.17 20.91
C SER A 124 -3.75 12.06 20.83
N GLY A 125 -4.56 12.04 21.90
CA GLY A 125 -5.86 12.70 21.92
C GLY A 125 -6.85 12.04 20.93
N SER A 126 -7.37 12.83 19.99
CA SER A 126 -8.31 12.35 18.95
C SER A 126 -7.62 11.84 17.68
N ASN A 127 -6.30 11.94 17.59
CA ASN A 127 -5.54 11.67 16.37
C ASN A 127 -4.56 10.50 16.59
N LEU A 128 -4.12 9.90 15.49
CA LEU A 128 -2.92 9.06 15.48
C LEU A 128 -1.71 9.94 15.19
N VAL A 129 -0.63 9.73 15.94
CA VAL A 129 0.66 10.37 15.72
C VAL A 129 1.66 9.29 15.36
N ALA A 130 2.44 9.50 14.31
CA ALA A 130 3.57 8.64 13.99
C ALA A 130 4.70 8.93 14.99
N ALA A 131 5.31 7.88 15.53
CA ALA A 131 6.43 8.00 16.46
C ALA A 131 7.75 8.37 15.75
N ASP A 132 7.77 8.36 14.42
CA ASP A 132 8.98 8.57 13.64
C ASP A 132 8.80 9.70 12.62
N ASP A 133 9.58 10.76 12.80
CA ASP A 133 9.72 11.90 11.89
C ASP A 133 10.72 11.59 10.74
N HIS A 134 11.39 10.43 10.76
CA HIS A 134 12.39 10.00 9.77
C HIS A 134 11.80 9.26 8.56
N LEU A 135 10.47 9.23 8.43
CA LEU A 135 9.85 9.06 7.12
C LEU A 135 10.17 10.34 6.32
N ALA A 136 11.43 10.45 5.87
CA ALA A 136 11.85 11.45 4.91
C ALA A 136 10.76 11.46 3.84
N PRO A 137 10.19 12.63 3.48
CA PRO A 137 9.11 12.63 2.54
C PRO A 137 9.64 11.91 1.31
N ALA A 138 9.07 10.74 1.02
CA ALA A 138 9.13 10.22 -0.33
C ALA A 138 8.74 11.40 -1.24
N ALA A 139 9.28 11.46 -2.45
CA ALA A 139 9.03 12.57 -3.37
C ALA A 139 7.52 12.84 -3.61
N ARG A 140 6.64 11.95 -3.14
CA ARG A 140 5.18 11.98 -3.15
C ARG A 140 4.57 11.36 -1.89
N GLU A 141 3.29 11.60 -1.66
CA GLU A 141 2.49 10.88 -0.65
C GLU A 141 2.34 9.39 -1.04
N PRO A 142 2.20 8.48 -0.06
CA PRO A 142 1.93 7.07 -0.33
C PRO A 142 0.54 6.85 -0.91
N ASP A 143 0.39 5.84 -1.76
CA ASP A 143 -0.90 5.47 -2.37
C ASP A 143 -1.81 4.78 -1.35
N THR A 144 -1.21 4.03 -0.42
CA THR A 144 -1.89 3.56 0.78
C THR A 144 -0.91 3.37 1.94
N VAL A 145 -1.47 3.21 3.14
CA VAL A 145 -0.70 2.91 4.35
C VAL A 145 -1.30 1.67 4.99
N ILE A 146 -0.46 0.66 5.22
CA ILE A 146 -0.82 -0.48 6.06
C ILE A 146 -0.78 -0.02 7.51
N GLU A 147 -1.84 -0.28 8.28
CA GLU A 147 -1.96 0.10 9.68
C GLU A 147 -2.59 -1.05 10.48
N LEU A 148 -1.77 -1.80 11.20
CA LEU A 148 -2.18 -3.03 11.85
C LEU A 148 -1.76 -3.04 13.33
N LEU A 149 -2.68 -3.49 14.17
CA LEU A 149 -2.35 -3.97 15.50
C LEU A 149 -1.60 -5.31 15.38
N PRO A 150 -0.82 -5.72 16.40
CA PRO A 150 -0.28 -7.07 16.45
C PRO A 150 -1.37 -8.13 16.24
N ILE A 151 -1.11 -9.05 15.32
CA ILE A 151 -1.93 -10.22 15.03
C ILE A 151 -1.03 -11.47 15.02
N ASP A 152 -1.63 -12.65 15.11
CA ASP A 152 -0.97 -13.91 14.76
C ASP A 152 -0.84 -13.97 13.21
N PRO A 153 0.37 -13.85 12.66
CA PRO A 153 0.56 -13.85 11.22
C PRO A 153 0.60 -15.27 10.63
N GLN A 154 0.62 -16.32 11.46
CA GLN A 154 0.84 -17.71 11.06
C GLN A 154 2.07 -17.86 10.14
N ASP A 155 1.91 -18.53 8.99
CA ASP A 155 2.96 -18.59 7.97
C ASP A 155 2.86 -17.41 6.98
N LEU A 156 3.95 -17.17 6.24
CA LEU A 156 4.04 -16.04 5.33
C LEU A 156 3.00 -16.08 4.20
N GLU A 157 2.57 -17.27 3.79
CA GLU A 157 1.57 -17.44 2.74
C GLU A 157 0.17 -17.05 3.24
N TYR A 158 -0.18 -17.46 4.46
CA TYR A 158 -1.37 -16.99 5.15
C TYR A 158 -1.33 -15.48 5.37
N PHE A 159 -0.20 -14.93 5.83
CA PHE A 159 -0.07 -13.49 6.03
C PHE A 159 -0.25 -12.70 4.72
N LYS A 160 0.26 -13.21 3.60
CA LYS A 160 0.01 -12.65 2.27
C LYS A 160 -1.47 -12.64 1.90
N SER A 161 -2.20 -13.74 2.17
CA SER A 161 -3.65 -13.79 1.95
C SER A 161 -4.42 -12.87 2.90
N PHE A 162 -3.98 -12.74 4.15
CA PHE A 162 -4.55 -11.80 5.12
C PHE A 162 -4.40 -10.36 4.62
N MET A 163 -3.22 -9.99 4.10
CA MET A 163 -2.96 -8.65 3.56
C MET A 163 -3.86 -8.30 2.37
N ASP A 164 -4.14 -9.25 1.47
CA ASP A 164 -5.13 -9.05 0.39
C ASP A 164 -6.52 -8.72 0.96
N HIS A 165 -6.99 -9.52 1.93
CA HIS A 165 -8.28 -9.29 2.58
C HIS A 165 -8.33 -7.95 3.31
N TYR A 166 -7.24 -7.59 4.01
CA TYR A 166 -7.10 -6.32 4.73
C TYR A 166 -7.18 -5.13 3.77
N LEU A 167 -6.51 -5.18 2.62
CA LEU A 167 -6.56 -4.12 1.61
C LEU A 167 -7.96 -3.96 1.02
N ARG A 168 -8.70 -5.06 0.80
CA ARG A 168 -10.13 -4.97 0.42
C ARG A 168 -10.96 -4.24 1.47
N CYS A 169 -10.69 -4.49 2.76
CA CYS A 169 -11.33 -3.76 3.85
C CYS A 169 -10.97 -2.26 3.85
N GLN A 170 -9.74 -1.90 3.47
CA GLN A 170 -9.36 -0.48 3.34
C GLN A 170 -10.06 0.22 2.16
N ILE A 171 -10.20 -0.47 1.02
CA ILE A 171 -10.96 0.05 -0.14
C ILE A 171 -12.39 0.32 0.30
N ARG A 172 -13.04 -0.65 0.95
CA ARG A 172 -14.38 -0.49 1.54
C ARG A 172 -14.48 0.77 2.40
N ASP A 173 -13.57 0.91 3.35
CA ASP A 173 -13.57 2.03 4.29
C ASP A 173 -13.41 3.37 3.58
N SER A 174 -12.63 3.43 2.51
CA SER A 174 -12.47 4.66 1.71
C SER A 174 -13.80 5.09 1.08
N PHE A 175 -14.60 4.17 0.54
CA PHE A 175 -15.95 4.48 0.03
C PHE A 175 -16.89 4.92 1.16
N VAL A 176 -16.85 4.22 2.29
CA VAL A 176 -17.70 4.55 3.44
C VAL A 176 -17.37 5.94 3.99
N GLU A 177 -16.10 6.30 4.13
CA GLU A 177 -15.66 7.64 4.57
C GLU A 177 -16.12 8.75 3.61
N MET A 178 -16.27 8.44 2.32
CA MET A 178 -16.86 9.34 1.32
C MET A 178 -18.40 9.38 1.37
N GLY A 179 -19.05 8.60 2.24
CA GLY A 179 -20.50 8.51 2.35
C GLY A 179 -21.18 7.77 1.19
N VAL A 180 -20.43 6.94 0.46
CA VAL A 180 -20.93 6.16 -0.68
C VAL A 180 -20.89 4.66 -0.37
N HIS A 181 -21.76 3.90 -1.03
CA HIS A 181 -21.78 2.45 -0.89
C HIS A 181 -20.59 1.84 -1.66
N PRO A 182 -19.76 0.98 -1.05
CA PRO A 182 -18.65 0.32 -1.74
C PRO A 182 -19.16 -0.64 -2.84
N PRO A 183 -18.34 -0.94 -3.86
CA PRO A 183 -18.65 -2.01 -4.81
C PRO A 183 -18.82 -3.37 -4.10
N GLU A 184 -19.64 -4.26 -4.67
CA GLU A 184 -20.02 -5.52 -4.03
C GLU A 184 -18.81 -6.40 -3.67
N GLU A 185 -17.80 -6.45 -4.54
CA GLU A 185 -16.55 -7.18 -4.32
C GLU A 185 -15.70 -6.69 -3.14
N PHE A 186 -15.93 -5.46 -2.68
CA PHE A 186 -15.26 -4.86 -1.52
C PHE A 186 -16.15 -4.79 -0.28
N CYS A 187 -17.38 -5.31 -0.32
CA CYS A 187 -18.27 -5.44 0.84
C CYS A 187 -17.84 -6.58 1.79
N VAL A 188 -16.55 -6.66 2.11
CA VAL A 188 -15.97 -7.69 2.97
C VAL A 188 -16.05 -7.31 4.44
N ILE A 189 -16.07 -8.30 5.34
CA ILE A 189 -16.10 -8.11 6.79
C ILE A 189 -14.66 -8.12 7.33
N GLY A 190 -14.34 -7.15 8.18
CA GLY A 190 -13.02 -7.04 8.80
C GLY A 190 -12.62 -5.62 9.15
N LEU A 191 -11.56 -5.48 9.93
CA LEU A 191 -10.93 -4.21 10.26
C LEU A 191 -10.12 -3.72 9.06
N GLY A 192 -10.47 -2.54 8.53
CA GLY A 192 -9.64 -1.84 7.55
C GLY A 192 -8.82 -0.76 8.24
N ARG A 193 -9.11 0.53 7.97
CA ARG A 193 -8.37 1.63 8.60
C ARG A 193 -8.76 1.77 10.07
N PHE A 194 -7.77 1.93 10.96
CA PHE A 194 -8.00 1.95 12.41
C PHE A 194 -8.99 3.04 12.85
N MET A 195 -8.86 4.24 12.28
CA MET A 195 -9.75 5.37 12.60
C MET A 195 -11.14 5.23 11.97
N ALA A 196 -11.25 4.64 10.77
CA ALA A 196 -12.54 4.32 10.15
C ALA A 196 -13.31 3.32 11.01
N ALA A 197 -12.64 2.27 11.50
CA ALA A 197 -13.18 1.28 12.43
C ALA A 197 -13.78 1.94 13.68
N ARG A 198 -13.08 2.91 14.28
CA ARG A 198 -13.61 3.70 15.41
C ARG A 198 -14.79 4.59 15.02
N GLY A 199 -14.82 5.15 13.81
CA GLY A 199 -15.91 6.00 13.33
C GLY A 199 -17.26 5.28 13.25
N TYR A 200 -17.27 4.00 12.90
CA TYR A 200 -18.49 3.20 12.84
C TYR A 200 -19.21 3.07 14.19
N ASP A 201 -18.49 3.08 15.31
CA ASP A 201 -19.08 2.94 16.66
C ASP A 201 -19.81 4.21 17.12
N TYR A 202 -19.59 5.36 16.47
CA TYR A 202 -20.11 6.66 16.91
C TYR A 202 -21.11 7.31 15.94
N VAL A 203 -21.34 6.73 14.75
CA VAL A 203 -22.21 7.31 13.71
C VAL A 203 -23.22 6.29 13.21
N ASP A 204 -24.46 6.39 13.68
CA ASP A 204 -25.62 5.51 13.36
C ASP A 204 -25.99 5.44 11.86
N PHE A 205 -25.36 6.23 10.99
CA PHE A 205 -25.65 6.26 9.55
C PHE A 205 -24.93 5.16 8.76
N TYR A 206 -23.84 4.59 9.30
CA TYR A 206 -23.02 3.63 8.55
C TYR A 206 -23.54 2.18 8.68
N PRO A 207 -23.53 1.39 7.59
CA PRO A 207 -23.78 -0.04 7.71
C PRO A 207 -22.70 -0.72 8.57
N GLU A 208 -23.09 -1.72 9.37
CA GLU A 208 -22.24 -2.37 10.38
C GLU A 208 -21.23 -3.37 9.78
N PHE A 209 -20.39 -2.93 8.84
CA PHE A 209 -19.40 -3.80 8.16
C PHE A 209 -18.26 -4.32 9.06
N HIS A 210 -18.06 -3.70 10.22
CA HIS A 210 -17.08 -4.09 11.23
C HIS A 210 -17.61 -5.16 12.20
N LYS A 211 -18.93 -5.38 12.28
CA LYS A 211 -19.50 -6.41 13.16
C LYS A 211 -19.39 -7.75 12.47
N THR A 212 -18.40 -8.54 12.86
CA THR A 212 -18.47 -10.00 12.70
C THR A 212 -19.79 -10.45 13.32
N LYS A 213 -20.71 -11.03 12.55
CA LYS A 213 -21.88 -11.72 13.13
C LYS A 213 -21.38 -12.84 14.03
N SER A 214 -21.17 -12.55 15.30
CA SER A 214 -20.82 -13.52 16.33
C SER A 214 -22.01 -14.37 16.77
N ASP A 215 -23.23 -14.09 16.29
CA ASP A 215 -24.45 -14.86 16.64
C ASP A 215 -25.18 -15.37 15.39
N ALA A 216 -24.48 -16.08 14.50
CA ALA A 216 -25.12 -16.76 13.36
C ALA A 216 -24.81 -18.27 13.27
N PHE A 217 -24.34 -18.88 14.38
CA PHE A 217 -24.37 -20.33 14.57
C PHE A 217 -24.91 -20.67 15.97
N ALA A 218 -26.21 -20.47 16.14
CA ALA A 218 -27.03 -21.16 17.14
C ALA A 218 -28.34 -21.61 16.46
#